data_AF-A0A3Z2L9A4-F1
#
_entry.id   AF-A0A3Z2L9A4-F1
#
_cell.length_a   1.000
_cell.length_b   1.000
_cell.length_c   1.000
_cell.angle_alpha   90.00
_cell.angle_beta   90.00
_cell.angle_gamma   90.00
#
_symmetry.space_group_name_H-M   'P 1'
#
loop_
_entity.id
_entity.type
_entity.pdbx_description
1 polymer ?
#
loop_
_entity_poly.entity_id
_entity_poly.type
_entity_poly.pdbx_seq_one_letter_code
_entity_poly.pdbx_strand_id
1 'polypeptide(L)'
;MALTDLAIRHARLPGKAYRLSDCHGLYLQVNPSGSKLWYLKFRLGNKENRMALGPYPLISLALAREKQADIRRLILEGINPAEKRREDKRGGESLYTFESVAREWGASNIIWSAEHSTALFSELTGSNIALNAIQSG
;
A
#
# COMPACT_ATOMS: atom_id res chain seq x y z
N MET A 1 -2.16 21.82 22.66
CA MET A 1 -2.69 20.83 23.63
C MET A 1 -2.69 19.47 22.97
N ALA A 2 -2.34 18.41 23.70
CA ALA A 2 -2.41 17.05 23.20
C ALA A 2 -3.88 16.61 23.11
N LEU A 3 -4.23 15.91 22.05
CA LEU A 3 -5.56 15.34 21.84
C LEU A 3 -5.75 14.13 22.74
N THR A 4 -7.00 13.88 23.16
CA THR A 4 -7.39 12.74 23.98
C THR A 4 -8.47 11.92 23.27
N ASP A 5 -8.52 10.61 23.53
CA ASP A 5 -9.51 9.72 22.91
C ASP A 5 -10.95 10.14 23.26
N LEU A 6 -11.16 10.58 24.50
CA LEU A 6 -12.43 11.13 24.98
C LEU A 6 -12.88 12.33 24.13
N ALA A 7 -11.98 13.28 23.85
CA ALA A 7 -12.29 14.44 23.01
C ALA A 7 -12.64 14.03 21.57
N ILE A 8 -12.01 12.99 21.04
CA ILE A 8 -12.31 12.45 19.70
C ILE A 8 -13.68 11.79 19.65
N ARG A 9 -14.06 11.05 20.70
CA ARG A 9 -15.39 10.40 20.79
C ARG A 9 -16.51 11.43 20.89
N HIS A 10 -16.32 12.48 21.69
CA HIS A 10 -17.29 13.58 21.83
C HIS A 10 -17.23 14.62 20.69
N ALA A 11 -16.37 14.41 19.69
CA ALA A 11 -16.30 15.27 18.52
C ALA A 11 -17.64 15.28 17.79
N ARG A 12 -18.29 16.45 17.76
CA ARG A 12 -19.61 16.65 17.15
C ARG A 12 -19.52 16.57 15.63
N LEU A 13 -20.61 16.09 15.02
CA LEU A 13 -20.80 16.16 13.58
C LEU A 13 -20.94 17.63 13.17
N PRO A 14 -20.09 18.13 12.27
CA PRO A 14 -20.15 19.53 11.89
C PRO A 14 -20.94 19.72 10.59
N GLY A 15 -21.44 20.93 10.36
CA GLY A 15 -21.91 21.35 9.02
C GLY A 15 -20.77 21.52 8.01
N LYS A 16 -19.52 21.67 8.47
CA LYS A 16 -18.31 21.86 7.65
C LYS A 16 -17.12 21.11 8.25
N ALA A 17 -16.23 20.57 7.42
CA ALA A 17 -15.06 19.85 7.91
C ALA A 17 -14.20 20.73 8.85
N TYR A 18 -13.77 20.16 9.98
CA TYR A 18 -12.85 20.81 10.93
C TYR A 18 -11.74 19.85 11.37
N ARG A 19 -10.74 20.41 12.05
CA ARG A 19 -9.53 19.69 12.49
C ARG A 19 -9.44 19.69 14.01
N LEU A 20 -9.14 18.54 14.58
CA LEU A 20 -8.73 18.36 15.97
C LEU A 20 -7.22 18.14 15.98
N SER A 21 -6.47 19.15 16.38
CA SER A 21 -5.00 19.11 16.40
C SER A 21 -4.49 18.30 17.59
N ASP A 22 -3.48 17.47 17.34
CA ASP A 22 -2.61 16.87 18.34
C ASP A 22 -1.22 17.53 18.29
N CYS A 23 -0.18 16.86 18.80
CA CYS A 23 1.19 17.34 18.77
C CYS A 23 1.89 17.09 17.41
N HIS A 24 2.97 17.83 17.16
CA HIS A 24 3.94 17.56 16.08
C HIS A 24 3.33 17.47 14.66
N GLY A 25 2.24 18.20 14.40
CA GLY A 25 1.58 18.25 13.10
C GLY A 25 0.59 17.12 12.84
N LEU A 26 0.37 16.21 13.80
CA LEU A 26 -0.70 15.22 13.75
C LEU A 26 -2.04 15.91 14.05
N TYR A 27 -3.07 15.60 13.27
CA TYR A 27 -4.42 16.06 13.52
C TYR A 27 -5.45 15.07 12.97
N LEU A 28 -6.63 15.08 13.57
CA LEU A 28 -7.79 14.35 13.06
C LEU A 28 -8.68 15.31 12.28
N GLN A 29 -8.98 14.99 11.03
CA GLN A 29 -9.98 15.70 10.23
C GLN A 29 -11.34 15.03 10.42
N VAL A 30 -12.31 15.79 10.91
CA VAL A 30 -13.71 15.37 11.03
C VAL A 30 -14.48 15.96 9.87
N ASN A 31 -15.00 15.11 9.00
CA ASN A 31 -15.79 15.53 7.84
C ASN A 31 -17.28 15.68 8.21
N PRO A 32 -18.07 16.43 7.42
CA PRO A 32 -19.51 16.59 7.66
C PRO A 32 -20.29 15.27 7.66
N SER A 33 -19.83 14.28 6.90
CA SER A 33 -20.40 12.93 6.89
C SER A 33 -20.12 12.11 8.16
N GLY A 34 -19.33 12.65 9.09
CA GLY A 34 -18.91 11.97 10.31
C GLY A 34 -17.68 11.08 10.16
N SER A 35 -17.13 10.94 8.95
CA SER A 35 -15.86 10.25 8.77
C SER A 35 -14.71 11.02 9.43
N LYS A 36 -13.83 10.29 10.10
CA LYS A 36 -12.69 10.82 10.85
C LYS A 36 -11.41 10.25 10.27
N LEU A 37 -10.53 11.09 9.72
CA LEU A 37 -9.27 10.67 9.12
C LEU A 37 -8.09 11.34 9.79
N TRP A 38 -7.07 10.54 10.12
CA TRP A 38 -5.80 11.04 10.63
C TRP A 38 -4.94 11.58 9.49
N TYR A 39 -4.36 12.75 9.74
CA TYR A 39 -3.39 13.38 8.86
C TYR A 39 -2.18 13.85 9.66
N LEU A 40 -1.02 13.76 9.02
CA LEU A 40 0.22 14.34 9.49
C LEU A 40 0.66 15.43 8.51
N LYS A 41 0.78 16.67 9.01
CA LYS A 41 1.40 17.78 8.30
C LYS A 41 2.89 17.84 8.66
N PHE A 42 3.74 17.89 7.64
CA PHE A 42 5.19 17.93 7.81
C PHE A 42 5.85 18.79 6.72
N ARG A 43 7.14 19.08 6.90
CA ARG A 43 7.96 19.76 5.88
C ARG A 43 9.10 18.86 5.49
N LEU A 44 9.39 18.83 4.20
CA LEU A 44 10.55 18.15 3.63
C LEU A 44 11.23 19.15 2.68
N GLY A 45 12.45 19.57 3.02
CA GLY A 45 13.08 20.73 2.41
C GLY A 45 12.23 21.99 2.60
N ASN A 46 12.02 22.75 1.51
CA ASN A 46 11.24 24.00 1.55
C ASN A 46 9.74 23.80 1.22
N LYS A 47 9.25 22.55 1.16
CA LYS A 47 7.87 22.23 0.78
C LYS A 47 7.07 21.68 1.96
N GLU A 48 5.90 22.27 2.17
CA GLU A 48 4.91 21.75 3.11
C GLU A 48 4.12 20.61 2.47
N ASN A 49 4.03 19.49 3.19
CA ASN A 49 3.36 18.28 2.76
C ASN A 49 2.37 17.80 3.82
N ARG A 50 1.39 17.00 3.39
CA ARG A 50 0.48 16.29 4.28
C ARG A 50 0.34 14.84 3.84
N MET A 51 0.20 13.94 4.82
CA MET A 51 0.00 12.52 4.57
C MET A 51 -1.17 12.00 5.40
N ALA A 52 -2.07 11.23 4.78
CA ALA A 52 -3.12 10.51 5.49
C ALA A 52 -2.53 9.29 6.20
N LEU A 53 -2.85 9.07 7.48
CA LEU A 53 -2.39 7.91 8.25
C LEU A 53 -3.43 6.79 8.31
N GLY A 54 -4.71 7.15 8.16
CA GLY A 54 -5.83 6.20 8.09
C GLY A 54 -7.08 6.71 8.80
N PRO A 55 -8.19 5.94 8.74
CA PRO A 55 -9.44 6.31 9.39
C PRO A 55 -9.43 5.99 10.88
N TYR A 56 -10.08 6.82 11.69
CA TYR A 56 -10.47 6.49 13.07
C TYR A 56 -11.84 5.80 13.06
N PRO A 57 -12.10 4.76 13.87
CA PRO A 57 -11.26 4.25 14.97
C PRO A 57 -10.26 3.15 14.58
N LEU A 58 -10.24 2.69 13.32
CA LEU A 58 -9.33 1.63 12.86
C LEU A 58 -7.86 1.94 13.20
N ILE A 59 -7.48 3.19 13.01
CA ILE A 59 -6.24 3.75 13.56
C ILE A 59 -6.60 4.53 14.82
N SER A 60 -6.19 4.00 15.97
CA SER A 60 -6.34 4.66 17.27
C SER A 60 -5.42 5.88 17.39
N LEU A 61 -5.67 6.74 18.38
CA LEU A 61 -4.78 7.88 18.67
C LEU A 61 -3.34 7.41 18.98
N ALA A 62 -3.17 6.32 19.72
CA ALA A 62 -1.86 5.76 20.04
C ALA A 62 -1.12 5.30 18.77
N LEU A 63 -1.78 4.52 17.93
CA LEU A 63 -1.21 4.04 16.68
C LEU A 63 -0.93 5.20 15.70
N ALA A 64 -1.74 6.25 15.70
CA ALA A 64 -1.49 7.46 14.92
C ALA A 64 -0.21 8.18 15.37
N ARG A 65 0.08 8.21 16.69
CA ARG A 65 1.31 8.78 17.26
C ARG A 65 2.55 7.93 16.95
N GLU A 66 2.42 6.60 16.99
CA GLU A 66 3.49 5.69 16.56
C GLU A 66 3.85 5.93 15.09
N LYS A 67 2.86 5.91 14.20
CA LYS A 67 3.06 6.21 12.77
C LYS A 67 3.66 7.60 12.54
N GLN A 68 3.29 8.58 13.36
CA GLN A 68 3.89 9.91 13.30
C GLN A 68 5.38 9.87 13.67
N ALA A 69 5.76 9.14 14.73
CA ALA A 69 7.15 9.01 15.13
C ALA A 69 7.99 8.35 14.01
N ASP A 70 7.46 7.29 13.39
CA ASP A 70 8.11 6.62 12.25
C ASP A 70 8.34 7.57 11.08
N ILE A 71 7.31 8.34 10.70
CA ILE A 71 7.41 9.31 9.60
C ILE A 71 8.43 10.41 9.93
N ARG A 72 8.45 10.89 11.18
CA ARG A 72 9.43 11.90 11.61
C ARG A 72 10.87 11.36 11.56
N ARG A 73 11.08 10.09 11.91
CA ARG A 73 12.38 9.42 11.76
C ARG A 73 12.81 9.39 10.29
N LEU A 74 11.92 8.99 9.38
CA LEU A 74 12.22 8.99 7.93
C LEU A 74 12.59 10.39 7.42
N ILE A 75 11.87 11.42 7.86
CA ILE A 75 12.17 12.82 7.47
C ILE A 75 13.56 13.25 7.99
N LEU A 76 13.93 12.83 9.21
CA LEU A 76 15.25 13.13 9.77
C LEU A 76 16.38 12.45 8.98
N GLU A 77 16.12 11.24 8.47
CA GLU A 77 17.02 10.50 7.57
C GLU A 77 17.02 11.05 6.12
N GLY A 78 16.22 12.09 5.83
CA GLY A 78 16.08 12.66 4.50
C GLY A 78 15.25 11.82 3.53
N ILE A 79 14.60 10.76 4.00
CA ILE A 79 13.77 9.87 3.21
C ILE A 79 12.36 10.47 3.07
N ASN A 80 11.86 10.54 1.85
CA ASN A 80 10.49 10.97 1.60
C ASN A 80 9.49 9.89 2.06
N PRO A 81 8.63 10.15 3.07
CA PRO A 81 7.69 9.15 3.59
C PRO A 81 6.69 8.66 2.54
N ALA A 82 6.34 9.52 1.57
CA ALA A 82 5.40 9.18 0.50
C ALA A 82 5.98 8.12 -0.44
N GLU A 83 7.27 8.24 -0.78
CA GLU A 83 7.95 7.26 -1.61
C GLU A 83 8.17 5.95 -0.86
N LYS A 84 8.53 6.01 0.43
CA LYS A 84 8.65 4.80 1.26
C LYS A 84 7.34 4.02 1.31
N ARG A 85 6.21 4.71 1.51
CA ARG A 85 4.89 4.06 1.48
C ARG A 85 4.56 3.43 0.12
N ARG A 86 4.95 4.08 -0.99
CA ARG A 86 4.74 3.51 -2.33
C ARG A 86 5.59 2.28 -2.55
N GLU A 87 6.83 2.29 -2.06
CA GLU A 87 7.72 1.15 -2.10
C GLU A 87 7.18 -0.02 -1.28
N ASP A 88 6.78 0.22 -0.03
CA ASP A 88 6.21 -0.83 0.83
C ASP A 88 4.95 -1.46 0.22
N LYS A 89 4.12 -0.64 -0.47
CA LYS A 89 2.96 -1.16 -1.20
C LYS A 89 3.37 -2.04 -2.40
N ARG A 90 4.39 -1.62 -3.17
CA ARG A 90 4.92 -2.41 -4.29
C ARG A 90 5.60 -3.70 -3.83
N GLY A 91 6.28 -3.69 -2.68
CA GLY A 91 6.90 -4.88 -2.11
C GLY A 91 5.88 -5.91 -1.60
N GLY A 92 4.63 -5.48 -1.31
CA GLY A 92 3.53 -6.38 -0.92
C GLY A 92 2.65 -6.85 -2.09
N GLU A 93 2.65 -6.15 -3.23
CA GLU A 93 1.85 -6.50 -4.40
C GLU A 93 2.74 -7.05 -5.53
N SER A 94 2.76 -8.39 -5.61
CA SER A 94 2.97 -9.23 -6.82
C SER A 94 4.02 -10.35 -6.64
N LEU A 95 3.73 -11.30 -5.75
CA LEU A 95 4.32 -12.66 -5.87
C LEU A 95 3.65 -13.49 -6.97
N TYR A 96 2.50 -13.04 -7.48
CA TYR A 96 1.69 -13.75 -8.46
C TYR A 96 1.49 -12.91 -9.71
N THR A 97 2.39 -13.07 -10.68
CA THR A 97 2.14 -12.58 -12.05
C THR A 97 1.20 -13.56 -12.74
N PHE A 98 0.52 -13.12 -13.81
CA PHE A 98 -0.28 -14.05 -14.63
C PHE A 98 0.56 -15.24 -15.10
N GLU A 99 1.83 -14.97 -15.45
CA GLU A 99 2.79 -16.00 -15.82
C GLU A 99 3.05 -17.01 -14.69
N SER A 100 3.28 -16.56 -13.45
CA SER A 100 3.56 -17.49 -12.34
C SER A 100 2.34 -18.36 -12.01
N VAL A 101 1.14 -17.78 -12.06
CA VAL A 101 -0.13 -18.51 -11.86
C VAL A 101 -0.38 -19.50 -13.00
N ALA A 102 -0.12 -19.12 -14.25
CA ALA A 102 -0.29 -19.99 -15.41
C ALA A 102 0.69 -21.17 -15.38
N ARG A 103 1.94 -20.96 -14.96
CA ARG A 103 2.95 -22.02 -14.79
C ARG A 103 2.57 -22.99 -13.67
N GLU A 104 2.14 -22.48 -12.52
CA GLU A 104 1.70 -23.29 -11.38
C GLU A 104 0.46 -24.12 -11.70
N TRP A 105 -0.52 -23.51 -12.40
CA TRP A 105 -1.71 -24.21 -12.87
C TRP A 105 -1.37 -25.28 -13.91
N GLY A 106 -0.53 -24.97 -14.90
CA GLY A 106 -0.11 -25.94 -15.92
C GLY A 106 0.67 -27.13 -15.36
N ALA A 107 1.45 -26.92 -14.28
CA ALA A 107 2.13 -28.00 -13.56
C ALA A 107 1.17 -28.87 -12.74
N SER A 108 0.08 -28.30 -12.24
CA SER A 108 -0.89 -28.98 -11.36
C SER A 108 -2.04 -29.65 -12.13
N ASN A 109 -2.35 -29.18 -13.34
CA ASN A 109 -3.53 -29.61 -14.09
C ASN A 109 -3.16 -30.60 -15.21
N ILE A 110 -3.05 -31.88 -14.83
CA ILE A 110 -2.73 -33.01 -15.72
C ILE A 110 -3.99 -33.50 -16.46
N ILE A 111 -4.66 -32.60 -17.19
CA ILE A 111 -5.79 -32.98 -18.05
C ILE A 111 -5.33 -33.08 -19.50
N TRP A 112 -4.27 -32.35 -19.89
CA TRP A 112 -3.79 -32.27 -21.27
C TRP A 112 -2.44 -32.97 -21.38
N SER A 113 -2.17 -33.65 -22.51
CA SER A 113 -0.87 -34.29 -22.74
C SER A 113 0.26 -33.26 -22.68
N ALA A 114 1.45 -33.68 -22.23
CA ALA A 114 2.62 -32.80 -22.05
C ALA A 114 3.00 -31.98 -23.31
N GLU A 115 2.59 -32.44 -24.48
CA GLU A 115 2.80 -31.80 -25.78
C GLU A 115 1.91 -30.55 -25.95
N HIS A 116 0.65 -30.60 -25.50
CA HIS A 116 -0.30 -29.49 -25.59
C HIS A 116 -0.04 -28.37 -24.59
N SER A 117 0.44 -28.69 -23.38
CA SER A 117 0.84 -27.66 -22.42
C SER A 117 2.05 -26.86 -22.92
N THR A 118 3.01 -27.54 -23.54
CA THR A 118 4.25 -26.92 -24.04
C THR A 118 3.97 -25.94 -25.21
N ALA A 119 3.06 -26.28 -26.11
CA ALA A 119 2.64 -25.41 -27.22
C ALA A 119 1.97 -24.11 -26.72
N LEU A 120 1.06 -24.21 -25.75
CA LEU A 120 0.39 -23.05 -25.15
C LEU A 120 1.36 -22.08 -24.45
N PHE A 121 2.37 -22.60 -23.76
CA PHE A 121 3.36 -21.74 -23.09
C PHE A 121 4.26 -20.98 -24.09
N SER A 122 4.52 -21.55 -25.26
CA SER A 122 5.28 -20.88 -26.33
C SER A 122 4.49 -19.72 -26.97
N GLU A 123 3.18 -19.90 -27.10
CA GLU A 123 2.27 -18.91 -27.68
C GLU A 123 2.00 -17.76 -26.70
N LEU A 124 1.87 -18.05 -25.40
CA LEU A 124 1.66 -17.05 -24.34
C LEU A 124 2.89 -16.18 -24.06
N THR A 125 4.10 -16.65 -24.37
CA THR A 125 5.36 -15.91 -24.12
C THR A 125 5.93 -15.24 -25.38
N GLY A 126 5.32 -15.44 -26.55
CA GLY A 126 5.77 -14.87 -27.82
C GLY A 126 7.18 -15.29 -28.23
N SER A 127 7.73 -16.35 -27.64
CA SER A 127 9.07 -16.86 -27.94
C SER A 127 8.96 -18.15 -28.73
N ASN A 128 9.13 -18.03 -30.04
CA ASN A 128 9.16 -19.14 -30.97
C ASN A 128 10.56 -19.78 -30.92
N ILE A 129 10.85 -20.54 -29.86
CA ILE A 129 12.07 -21.35 -29.81
C ILE A 129 11.78 -22.64 -30.59
N ALA A 130 12.08 -22.59 -31.89
CA ALA A 130 12.19 -23.78 -32.72
C ALA A 130 13.36 -24.63 -32.21
N LEU A 131 13.06 -25.79 -31.62
CA LEU A 131 14.06 -26.84 -31.42
C LEU A 131 13.81 -27.98 -32.41
N ASN A 132 14.38 -27.80 -33.61
CA ASN A 132 14.90 -28.93 -34.36
C ASN A 132 16.04 -29.54 -33.55
N ALA A 133 15.82 -30.72 -32.97
CA ALA A 133 16.86 -31.74 -32.78
C ALA A 133 16.27 -32.96 -32.06
N ILE A 134 15.68 -33.91 -32.79
CA ILE A 134 15.87 -35.35 -32.55
C ILE A 134 15.80 -36.06 -33.91
N GLN A 135 16.91 -36.03 -34.64
CA GLN A 135 17.34 -37.16 -35.48
C GLN A 135 18.48 -37.84 -34.72
N SER A 136 18.53 -39.17 -34.84
CA SER A 136 19.52 -40.11 -34.33
C SER A 136 19.20 -40.75 -32.98
N GLY A 137 18.65 -41.98 -33.07
CA GLY A 137 18.39 -42.91 -31.99
C GLY A 137 17.45 -44.01 -32.45
#